data_AF-A0A9X5RUH4-F1
#
_entry.id   AF-A0A9X5RUH4-F1
#
_cell.length_a   1.000
_cell.length_b   1.000
_cell.length_c   1.000
_cell.angle_alpha   90.00
_cell.angle_beta   90.00
_cell.angle_gamma   90.00
#
_symmetry.space_group_name_H-M   'P 1'
#
loop_
_entity.id
_entity.type
_entity.pdbx_description
1 polymer ?
#
loop_
_entity_poly.entity_id
_entity_poly.type
_entity_poly.pdbx_seq_one_letter_code
_entity_poly.pdbx_strand_id
1 'polypeptide(L)'
;MPTIEIHTQGGLKHTVQTEKYDAQVLNEQLNSNDLITVLIGDFIIQRIDVKRILPINLPIVEGTKKLKVHTNGGKEIEIITNDYDPIYLNEQLNNNNTITVVIGDYIFSRIDVKQVVPVKEEPKEPEQPPVTEPEQPTDPVSPPTTEEPSEGTGEETEPIEQK
;
A
#
# COMPACT_ATOMS: atom_id res chain seq x y z
N MET A 1 13.60 15.58 -5.75
CA MET A 1 12.69 16.53 -6.42
C MET A 1 11.47 15.76 -6.88
N PRO A 2 10.26 16.07 -6.37
CA PRO A 2 9.03 15.48 -6.89
C PRO A 2 8.90 15.75 -8.39
N THR A 3 8.35 14.77 -9.10
CA THR A 3 8.00 14.89 -10.51
C THR A 3 6.49 14.84 -10.63
N ILE A 4 5.91 15.72 -11.42
CA ILE A 4 4.47 15.79 -11.65
C ILE A 4 4.16 15.81 -13.14
N GLU A 5 3.04 15.24 -13.53
CA GLU A 5 2.49 15.27 -14.89
C GLU A 5 1.28 16.21 -14.93
N ILE A 6 1.37 17.27 -15.73
CA ILE A 6 0.34 18.28 -15.93
C ILE A 6 -0.36 17.97 -17.25
N HIS A 7 -1.67 17.81 -17.23
CA HIS A 7 -2.53 17.62 -18.40
C HIS A 7 -3.33 18.88 -18.63
N THR A 8 -3.40 19.35 -19.87
CA THR A 8 -4.16 20.54 -20.24
C THR A 8 -5.55 20.21 -20.78
N GLN A 9 -6.44 21.20 -20.83
CA GLN A 9 -7.78 21.02 -21.42
C GLN A 9 -7.68 20.71 -22.92
N GLY A 10 -6.69 21.30 -23.61
CA GLY A 10 -6.35 21.00 -25.00
C GLY A 10 -5.70 19.63 -25.25
N GLY A 11 -5.48 18.83 -24.20
CA GLY A 11 -4.94 17.47 -24.32
C GLY A 11 -3.41 17.38 -24.36
N LEU A 12 -2.70 18.50 -24.17
CA LEU A 12 -1.25 18.48 -23.99
C LEU A 12 -0.88 17.88 -22.64
N LYS A 13 0.31 17.30 -22.58
CA LYS A 13 0.89 16.74 -21.37
C LYS A 13 2.30 17.28 -21.18
N HIS A 14 2.61 17.66 -19.95
CA HIS A 14 3.91 18.17 -19.56
C HIS A 14 4.38 17.47 -18.29
N THR A 15 5.63 17.04 -18.26
CA THR A 15 6.26 16.51 -17.07
C THR A 15 7.19 17.58 -16.51
N VAL A 16 7.02 17.89 -15.23
CA VAL A 16 7.78 18.95 -14.55
C VAL A 16 8.42 18.38 -13.30
N GLN A 17 9.68 18.74 -13.04
CA GLN A 17 10.33 18.52 -11.75
C GLN A 17 10.25 19.80 -10.93
N THR A 18 9.87 19.69 -9.67
CA THR A 18 9.80 20.84 -8.76
C THR A 18 10.67 20.60 -7.53
N GLU A 19 11.12 21.67 -6.89
CA GLU A 19 11.86 21.57 -5.63
C GLU A 19 10.95 21.06 -4.51
N LYS A 20 9.76 21.65 -4.42
CA LYS A 20 8.68 21.27 -3.51
C LYS A 20 7.37 21.15 -4.29
N TYR A 21 6.56 20.16 -3.93
CA TYR A 21 5.20 20.01 -4.43
C TYR A 21 4.25 19.93 -3.24
N ASP A 22 3.21 20.75 -3.28
CA ASP A 22 2.13 20.77 -2.31
C ASP A 22 0.84 21.03 -3.10
N ALA A 23 -0.02 20.02 -3.15
CA ALA A 23 -1.23 20.06 -3.96
C ALA A 23 -2.22 21.13 -3.47
N GLN A 24 -2.28 21.39 -2.16
CA GLN A 24 -3.20 22.39 -1.60
C GLN A 24 -2.75 23.79 -1.97
N VAL A 25 -1.46 24.11 -1.75
CA VAL A 25 -0.90 25.42 -2.09
C VAL A 25 -1.03 25.71 -3.59
N LEU A 26 -0.76 24.72 -4.45
CA LEU A 26 -0.91 24.91 -5.89
C LEU A 26 -2.39 25.05 -6.28
N ASN A 27 -3.29 24.31 -5.66
CA ASN A 27 -4.73 24.42 -5.91
C ASN A 27 -5.31 25.77 -5.49
N GLU A 28 -4.80 26.38 -4.41
CA GLU A 28 -5.17 27.75 -4.02
C GLU A 28 -4.79 28.75 -5.12
N GLN A 29 -3.59 28.63 -5.70
CA GLN A 29 -3.16 29.46 -6.82
C GLN A 29 -4.05 29.26 -8.05
N LEU A 30 -4.37 28.02 -8.39
CA LEU A 30 -5.23 27.69 -9.54
C LEU A 30 -6.67 28.21 -9.37
N ASN A 31 -7.16 28.26 -8.13
CA ASN A 31 -8.48 28.81 -7.82
C ASN A 31 -8.51 30.32 -7.55
N SER A 32 -7.34 30.98 -7.47
CA SER A 32 -7.27 32.42 -7.28
C SER A 32 -7.84 33.17 -8.49
N ASN A 33 -8.80 34.06 -8.23
CA ASN A 33 -9.38 34.93 -9.26
C ASN A 33 -8.47 36.10 -9.65
N ASP A 34 -7.44 36.37 -8.86
CA ASP A 34 -6.45 37.41 -9.13
C ASP A 34 -5.38 36.94 -10.12
N LEU A 35 -5.28 35.62 -10.33
CA LEU A 35 -4.30 35.02 -11.23
C LEU A 35 -4.94 34.66 -12.58
N ILE A 36 -4.17 34.86 -13.65
CA ILE A 36 -4.49 34.35 -14.99
C ILE A 36 -3.66 33.10 -15.29
N THR A 37 -2.40 33.09 -14.85
CA THR A 37 -1.43 32.01 -15.05
C THR A 37 -0.80 31.61 -13.72
N VAL A 38 -0.27 30.39 -13.68
CA VAL A 38 0.48 29.85 -12.54
C VAL A 38 1.81 29.31 -13.04
N LEU A 39 2.87 29.52 -12.26
CA LEU A 39 4.19 28.94 -12.48
C LEU A 39 4.30 27.64 -11.69
N ILE A 40 4.61 26.55 -12.39
CA ILE A 40 4.80 25.23 -11.80
C ILE A 40 6.18 24.74 -12.22
N GLY A 41 7.15 24.75 -11.30
CA GLY A 41 8.56 24.52 -11.66
C GLY A 41 9.06 25.60 -12.61
N ASP A 42 9.37 25.22 -13.84
CA ASP A 42 9.76 26.09 -14.96
C ASP A 42 8.64 26.30 -15.99
N PHE A 43 7.46 25.70 -15.77
CA PHE A 43 6.34 25.71 -16.70
C PHE A 43 5.29 26.76 -16.30
N ILE A 44 4.98 27.68 -17.21
CA ILE A 44 3.93 28.70 -17.04
C ILE A 44 2.69 28.26 -17.82
N ILE A 45 1.55 28.18 -17.15
CA ILE A 45 0.27 27.75 -17.74
C ILE A 45 -0.88 28.65 -17.28
N GLN A 46 -1.88 28.84 -18.15
CA GLN A 46 -3.13 29.49 -17.75
C GLN A 46 -3.87 28.62 -16.73
N ARG A 47 -4.35 29.20 -15.64
CA ARG A 47 -5.01 28.43 -14.57
C ARG A 47 -6.23 27.65 -15.08
N ILE A 48 -6.98 28.24 -16.03
CA ILE A 48 -8.17 27.64 -16.63
C ILE A 48 -7.86 26.47 -17.58
N ASP A 49 -6.63 26.39 -18.08
CA ASP A 49 -6.22 25.33 -19.01
C ASP A 49 -5.68 24.10 -18.27
N VAL A 50 -5.51 24.16 -16.95
CA VAL A 50 -5.16 22.98 -16.16
C VAL A 50 -6.36 22.04 -16.11
N LYS A 51 -6.16 20.82 -16.63
CA LYS A 51 -7.15 19.75 -16.55
C LYS A 51 -6.87 18.83 -15.37
N ARG A 52 -5.63 18.39 -15.22
CA ARG A 52 -5.20 17.49 -14.14
C ARG A 52 -3.72 17.71 -13.82
N ILE A 53 -3.34 17.51 -12.56
CA ILE A 53 -1.95 17.41 -12.13
C ILE A 53 -1.80 16.12 -11.34
N LEU A 54 -0.93 15.24 -11.83
CA LEU A 54 -0.72 13.90 -11.33
C LEU A 54 0.71 13.81 -10.78
N PRO A 55 0.91 13.67 -9.46
CA PRO A 55 2.23 13.37 -8.94
C PRO A 55 2.70 11.97 -9.40
N ILE A 56 3.98 11.89 -9.78
CA ILE A 56 4.64 10.67 -10.19
C ILE A 56 5.42 10.12 -9.00
N ASN A 57 5.28 8.81 -8.74
CA ASN A 57 5.96 8.09 -7.65
C ASN A 57 5.64 8.62 -6.24
N LEU A 58 4.36 8.80 -5.92
CA LEU A 58 3.96 9.08 -4.53
C LEU A 58 4.35 7.90 -3.62
N PRO A 59 4.92 8.15 -2.44
CA PRO A 59 5.14 7.12 -1.45
C PRO A 59 3.79 6.59 -0.94
N ILE A 60 3.63 5.27 -0.93
CA ILE A 60 2.47 4.63 -0.30
C ILE A 60 2.74 4.60 1.20
N VAL A 61 1.88 5.26 1.97
CA VAL A 61 1.92 5.25 3.44
C VAL A 61 0.85 4.32 4.00
N GLU A 62 1.15 3.63 5.10
CA GLU A 62 0.17 2.74 5.75
C GLU A 62 -1.08 3.52 6.22
N GLY A 63 -2.24 2.86 6.21
CA GLY A 63 -3.52 3.43 6.62
C GLY A 63 -4.32 4.16 5.53
N THR A 64 -3.74 4.31 4.33
CA THR A 64 -4.37 5.01 3.21
C THR A 64 -5.58 4.32 2.63
N LYS A 65 -6.60 5.11 2.31
CA LYS A 65 -7.76 4.64 1.54
C LYS A 65 -7.44 4.68 0.05
N LYS A 66 -7.81 3.63 -0.66
CA LYS A 66 -7.78 3.59 -2.11
C LYS A 66 -9.07 4.18 -2.67
N LEU A 67 -8.95 5.13 -3.59
CA LEU A 67 -10.05 5.77 -4.31
C LEU A 67 -9.89 5.55 -5.82
N LYS A 68 -11.02 5.49 -6.53
CA LYS A 68 -11.08 5.55 -7.99
C LYS A 68 -11.78 6.84 -8.40
N VAL A 69 -11.07 7.68 -9.15
CA VAL A 69 -11.61 8.89 -9.77
C VAL A 69 -11.90 8.60 -11.23
N HIS A 70 -13.17 8.65 -11.61
CA HIS A 70 -13.60 8.58 -12.99
C HIS A 70 -13.71 9.99 -13.55
N THR A 71 -13.15 10.19 -14.73
CA THR A 71 -13.19 11.48 -15.42
C THR A 71 -14.20 11.51 -16.55
N ASN A 72 -14.70 12.70 -16.91
CA ASN A 72 -15.61 12.90 -18.03
C ASN A 72 -14.99 12.48 -19.37
N GLY A 73 -13.65 12.53 -19.48
CA GLY A 73 -12.90 11.95 -20.60
C GLY A 73 -12.79 10.41 -20.61
N GLY A 74 -13.48 9.70 -19.72
CA GLY A 74 -13.50 8.22 -19.67
C GLY A 74 -12.27 7.57 -19.06
N LYS A 75 -11.32 8.34 -18.50
CA LYS A 75 -10.17 7.77 -17.78
C LYS A 75 -10.55 7.50 -16.32
N GLU A 76 -10.03 6.38 -15.80
CA GLU A 76 -10.04 6.01 -14.39
C GLU A 76 -8.63 6.23 -13.81
N ILE A 77 -8.57 6.87 -12.64
CA ILE A 77 -7.32 7.16 -11.93
C ILE A 77 -7.45 6.64 -10.51
N GLU A 78 -6.53 5.78 -10.10
CA GLU A 78 -6.44 5.29 -8.73
C GLU A 78 -5.63 6.26 -7.88
N ILE A 79 -6.15 6.62 -6.72
CA ILE A 79 -5.54 7.54 -5.76
C ILE A 79 -5.46 6.83 -4.42
N ILE A 80 -4.34 7.03 -3.74
CA ILE A 80 -4.10 6.53 -2.40
C ILE A 80 -3.98 7.75 -1.49
N THR A 81 -4.88 7.90 -0.52
CA THR A 81 -4.89 9.07 0.36
C THR A 81 -5.56 8.78 1.69
N ASN A 82 -5.13 9.48 2.74
CA ASN A 82 -5.78 9.50 4.05
C ASN A 82 -6.78 10.65 4.21
N ASP A 83 -6.69 11.66 3.35
CA ASP A 83 -7.36 12.96 3.54
C ASP A 83 -8.70 13.05 2.77
N TYR A 84 -9.30 11.91 2.49
CA TYR A 84 -10.56 11.86 1.75
C TYR A 84 -11.76 12.20 2.63
N ASP A 85 -12.25 13.42 2.47
CA ASP A 85 -13.54 13.90 2.99
C ASP A 85 -14.54 14.04 1.82
N PRO A 86 -15.53 13.13 1.69
CA PRO A 86 -16.52 13.19 0.62
C PRO A 86 -17.48 14.38 0.73
N ILE A 87 -17.73 14.90 1.95
CA ILE A 87 -18.64 16.03 2.15
C ILE A 87 -17.95 17.29 1.65
N TYR A 88 -16.73 17.53 2.13
CA TYR A 88 -15.92 18.67 1.69
C TYR A 88 -15.66 18.64 0.18
N LEU A 89 -15.26 17.49 -0.36
CA LEU A 89 -15.02 17.36 -1.80
C LEU A 89 -16.28 17.65 -2.62
N ASN A 90 -17.45 17.15 -2.18
CA ASN A 90 -18.71 17.42 -2.86
C ASN A 90 -19.05 18.92 -2.84
N GLU A 91 -18.82 19.63 -1.74
CA GLU A 91 -18.99 21.08 -1.68
C GLU A 91 -18.10 21.80 -2.69
N GLN A 92 -16.80 21.44 -2.75
CA GLN A 92 -15.86 22.03 -3.70
C GLN A 92 -16.26 21.74 -5.15
N LEU A 93 -16.73 20.53 -5.45
CA LEU A 93 -17.19 20.14 -6.78
C LEU A 93 -18.46 20.88 -7.24
N ASN A 94 -19.29 21.33 -6.29
CA ASN A 94 -20.50 22.11 -6.58
C ASN A 94 -20.27 23.64 -6.52
N ASN A 95 -19.10 24.09 -6.09
CA ASN A 95 -18.79 25.51 -6.00
C ASN A 95 -18.40 26.09 -7.38
N ASN A 96 -19.19 27.04 -7.87
CA ASN A 96 -18.96 27.67 -9.18
C ASN A 96 -17.73 28.58 -9.26
N ASN A 97 -17.21 29.00 -8.11
CA ASN A 97 -15.97 29.77 -8.03
C ASN A 97 -14.72 28.89 -8.05
N THR A 98 -14.89 27.56 -7.93
CA THR A 98 -13.80 26.59 -7.93
C THR A 98 -13.55 26.09 -9.37
N ILE A 99 -12.30 26.20 -9.83
CA ILE A 99 -11.82 25.62 -11.09
C ILE A 99 -11.28 24.22 -10.86
N THR A 100 -10.47 24.03 -9.82
CA THR A 100 -9.81 22.76 -9.52
C THR A 100 -10.07 22.31 -8.08
N VAL A 101 -10.01 21.00 -7.86
CA VAL A 101 -10.14 20.36 -6.55
C VAL A 101 -8.95 19.44 -6.29
N VAL A 102 -8.62 19.25 -5.01
CA VAL A 102 -7.57 18.34 -4.56
C VAL A 102 -8.19 17.04 -4.08
N ILE A 103 -7.59 15.90 -4.45
CA ILE A 103 -7.90 14.58 -3.92
C ILE A 103 -6.57 13.88 -3.60
N GLY A 104 -6.20 13.83 -2.32
CA GLY A 104 -4.83 13.47 -1.92
C GLY A 104 -3.82 14.48 -2.45
N ASP A 105 -2.81 14.02 -3.17
CA ASP A 105 -1.81 14.88 -3.81
C ASP A 105 -2.14 15.20 -5.29
N TYR A 106 -3.31 14.79 -5.77
CA TYR A 106 -3.75 14.98 -7.15
C TYR A 106 -4.64 16.22 -7.26
N ILE A 107 -4.49 16.97 -8.35
CA ILE A 107 -5.36 18.11 -8.65
C ILE A 107 -6.18 17.77 -9.90
N PHE A 108 -7.49 18.02 -9.82
CA PHE A 108 -8.42 17.80 -10.92
C PHE A 108 -9.19 19.08 -11.23
N SER A 109 -9.36 19.38 -12.50
CA SER A 109 -10.41 20.29 -12.97
C SER A 109 -11.76 19.79 -12.46
N ARG A 110 -12.50 20.66 -11.76
CA ARG A 110 -13.83 20.39 -11.20
C ARG A 110 -14.76 19.76 -12.23
N ILE A 111 -14.76 20.31 -13.44
CA ILE A 111 -15.63 19.86 -14.54
C ILE A 111 -15.17 18.55 -15.20
N ASP A 112 -13.95 18.07 -14.93
CA ASP A 112 -13.48 16.78 -15.46
C ASP A 112 -13.77 15.64 -14.49
N VAL A 113 -14.03 15.92 -13.21
CA VAL A 113 -14.43 14.90 -12.23
C VAL A 113 -15.85 14.45 -12.52
N LYS A 114 -16.02 13.17 -12.83
CA LYS A 114 -17.33 12.54 -13.09
C LYS A 114 -17.85 11.82 -11.86
N GLN A 115 -16.96 11.09 -11.17
CA GLN A 115 -17.30 10.25 -10.04
C GLN A 115 -16.05 9.99 -9.20
N VAL A 116 -16.21 9.90 -7.88
CA VAL A 116 -15.16 9.45 -6.95
C VAL A 116 -15.72 8.29 -6.14
N VAL A 117 -15.04 7.15 -6.17
CA VAL A 117 -15.50 5.90 -5.55
C VAL A 117 -14.43 5.40 -4.58
N PRO A 118 -14.72 5.31 -3.27
CA PRO A 118 -13.87 4.57 -2.35
C PRO A 118 -13.82 3.10 -2.74
N VAL A 119 -12.62 2.55 -2.88
CA VAL A 119 -12.42 1.13 -3.11
C VAL A 119 -12.47 0.45 -1.75
N LYS A 120 -13.42 -0.46 -1.57
CA LYS A 120 -13.43 -1.33 -0.40
C LYS A 120 -12.26 -2.31 -0.54
N GLU A 121 -11.31 -2.26 0.38
CA GLU A 121 -10.36 -3.35 0.52
C GLU A 121 -11.13 -4.54 1.09
N GLU A 122 -11.14 -5.67 0.37
CA GLU A 122 -11.59 -6.92 0.96
C GLU A 122 -10.63 -7.26 2.10
N PRO A 123 -11.13 -7.67 3.28
CA PRO A 123 -10.26 -8.12 4.37
C PRO A 123 -9.36 -9.22 3.81
N LYS A 124 -8.03 -9.02 3.84
CA LYS A 124 -7.11 -10.13 3.62
C LYS A 124 -7.46 -11.18 4.67
N GLU A 125 -7.85 -12.37 4.24
CA GLU A 125 -7.99 -13.51 5.15
C GLU A 125 -6.71 -13.58 5.99
N PRO A 126 -6.80 -13.74 7.32
CA PRO A 126 -5.62 -13.94 8.13
C PRO A 126 -4.86 -15.13 7.53
N GLU A 127 -3.59 -14.93 7.19
CA GLU A 127 -2.71 -16.02 6.79
C GLU A 127 -2.86 -17.12 7.83
N GLN A 128 -3.38 -18.28 7.42
CA GLN A 128 -3.50 -19.41 8.32
C GLN A 128 -2.11 -19.67 8.89
N PRO A 129 -1.96 -19.80 10.23
CA PRO A 129 -0.68 -20.18 10.79
C PRO A 129 -0.20 -21.45 10.08
N PRO A 130 1.11 -21.60 9.83
CA PRO A 130 1.63 -22.78 9.16
C PRO A 130 1.10 -24.01 9.87
N VAL A 131 0.40 -24.88 9.14
CA VAL A 131 -0.02 -26.18 9.64
C VAL A 131 1.26 -26.93 9.99
N THR A 132 1.61 -26.98 11.28
CA THR A 132 2.63 -27.91 11.77
C THR A 132 2.06 -29.30 11.55
N GLU A 133 2.56 -29.97 10.51
CA GLU A 133 2.36 -31.40 10.33
C GLU A 133 2.81 -32.10 11.64
N PRO A 134 1.94 -32.86 12.32
CA PRO A 134 2.35 -33.56 13.53
C PRO A 134 3.46 -34.53 13.15
N GLU A 135 4.63 -34.38 13.79
CA GLU A 135 5.75 -35.31 13.64
C GLU A 135 5.23 -36.73 13.84
N GLN A 136 5.35 -37.53 12.79
CA GLN A 136 5.01 -38.94 12.80
C GLN A 136 5.91 -39.62 13.86
N PRO A 137 5.35 -40.32 14.86
CA PRO A 137 6.17 -40.97 15.87
C PRO A 137 6.90 -42.14 15.20
N THR A 138 8.21 -42.03 15.01
CA THR A 138 9.04 -43.19 14.69
C THR A 138 9.20 -44.03 15.97
N ASP A 139 8.60 -45.22 15.94
CA ASP A 139 8.70 -46.35 16.88
C ASP A 139 10.13 -46.66 17.39
N PRO A 140 10.33 -47.63 18.31
CA PRO A 140 9.62 -47.95 19.55
C PRO A 140 10.58 -47.93 20.76
N VAL A 141 10.01 -47.93 21.97
CA VAL A 141 10.76 -48.00 23.23
C VAL A 141 11.47 -49.36 23.37
N SER A 142 12.80 -49.35 23.53
CA SER A 142 13.60 -50.51 23.92
C SER A 142 13.22 -50.99 25.33
N PRO A 143 13.09 -52.31 25.60
CA PRO A 143 12.71 -52.80 26.92
C PRO A 143 13.83 -52.56 27.96
N PRO A 144 13.47 -52.45 29.26
CA PRO A 144 14.43 -52.18 30.32
C PRO A 144 15.35 -53.38 30.54
N THR A 145 16.63 -53.12 30.76
CA THR A 145 17.59 -54.11 31.23
C THR A 145 17.34 -54.36 32.72
N THR A 146 16.86 -55.54 33.07
CA THR A 146 16.78 -56.02 34.45
C THR A 146 18.18 -56.47 34.89
N GLU A 147 18.79 -55.75 35.83
CA GLU A 147 19.86 -56.28 36.67
C GLU A 147 19.24 -57.12 37.79
N GLU A 148 19.60 -58.40 37.86
CA GLU A 148 19.39 -59.26 39.04
C GLU A 148 20.56 -60.25 39.17
N PRO A 149 20.81 -60.80 40.38
CA PRO A 149 22.13 -60.78 40.98
C PRO A 149 22.90 -62.10 40.86
N SER A 150 24.22 -61.98 40.98
CA SER A 150 25.15 -63.10 41.16
C SER A 150 24.99 -63.73 42.55
N GLU A 151 24.38 -64.91 42.61
CA GLU A 151 24.62 -65.89 43.69
C GLU A 151 24.71 -67.30 43.11
N GLY A 152 25.87 -67.93 43.29
CA GLY A 152 26.14 -69.32 42.92
C GLY A 152 27.28 -69.83 43.78
N THR A 153 26.94 -70.41 44.93
CA THR A 153 27.86 -71.08 45.86
C THR A 153 27.67 -72.59 45.77
N GLY A 154 28.77 -73.35 45.83
CA GLY A 154 28.82 -74.79 46.10
C GLY A 154 29.23 -75.63 44.88
N GLU A 155 30.10 -76.63 44.94
CA GLU A 155 30.97 -77.20 45.98
C GLU A 155 31.87 -78.22 45.23
N GLU A 156 33.13 -78.33 45.66
CA GLU A 156 33.99 -79.52 45.72
C GLU A 156 33.98 -80.59 44.59
N THR A 157 35.15 -80.87 44.00
CA THR A 157 35.80 -82.22 43.95
C THR A 157 37.10 -82.22 43.10
N GLU A 158 38.24 -82.45 43.75
CA GLU A 158 39.40 -83.19 43.18
C GLU A 158 39.04 -84.70 43.13
N PRO A 159 39.77 -85.66 42.48
CA PRO A 159 41.22 -85.69 42.17
C PRO A 159 41.60 -86.38 40.83
N ILE A 160 42.92 -86.53 40.58
CA ILE A 160 43.67 -87.77 40.21
C ILE A 160 44.83 -87.48 39.23
N GLU A 161 45.98 -88.03 39.63
CA GLU A 161 47.34 -87.98 39.09
C GLU A 161 47.61 -88.97 37.93
N GLN A 162 48.85 -88.94 37.40
CA GLN A 162 49.55 -89.89 36.51
C GLN A 162 49.51 -89.52 35.01
N LYS A 163 50.63 -89.41 34.27
CA LYS A 163 51.93 -90.07 34.37
C LYS A 163 53.00 -89.29 33.59
#